data_AF-A0A354GV96-F1
#
_entry.id   AF-A0A354GV96-F1
#
_cell.length_a   1.000
_cell.length_b   1.000
_cell.length_c   1.000
_cell.angle_alpha   90.00
_cell.angle_beta   90.00
_cell.angle_gamma   90.00
#
_symmetry.space_group_name_H-M   'P 1'
#
loop_
_entity.id
_entity.type
_entity.pdbx_description
1 polymer ?
#
loop_
_entity_poly.entity_id
_entity_poly.type
_entity_poly.pdbx_seq_one_letter_code
_entity_poly.pdbx_strand_id
1 'polypeptide(L)'
;CLTQDFDGAIRHFTAALKYAGNDPRIHQNLALTYELKSELSQADPHWNRYFDLLDKRIPAPSDIPNYLEAVAGESMMRLANAYAEKEKWSSAVTYMQRAQRMRPKDADLMERLFQLYNNAKRPQDARRALEQLRNLRPKDPQLDLYELDLIEVKGLNDIERLLTDIEQIRHRYPGDLRVEERAVRMVGNVIPLMHNLCDQLTQQMTKVIDQVRHLPNHQINWSAVREVMRDLMREFQKLQRITRKCGPLVTSDEHKRVIRELSEHIDKKMEACRSMGA
;
A
#
# COMPACT_ATOMS: atom_id res chain seq x y z
N CYS A 1 28.80 -13.51 26.73
CA CYS A 1 29.45 -13.20 25.44
C CYS A 1 29.90 -11.74 25.46
N LEU A 2 31.15 -11.47 25.81
CA LEU A 2 31.47 -10.32 26.69
C LEU A 2 32.17 -9.11 26.07
N THR A 3 32.33 -8.99 24.75
CA THR A 3 32.87 -7.73 24.18
C THR A 3 32.23 -7.21 22.90
N GLN A 4 31.47 -8.01 22.11
CA GLN A 4 30.89 -7.57 20.83
C GLN A 4 31.87 -6.71 19.98
N ASP A 5 33.16 -7.09 19.93
CA ASP A 5 34.19 -6.34 19.20
C ASP A 5 34.05 -6.54 17.68
N PHE A 6 33.06 -5.88 17.11
CA PHE A 6 32.75 -5.96 15.70
C PHE A 6 33.83 -5.29 14.83
N ASP A 7 34.51 -4.26 15.34
CA ASP A 7 35.59 -3.58 14.62
C ASP A 7 36.86 -4.45 14.56
N GLY A 8 37.18 -5.16 15.63
CA GLY A 8 38.18 -6.23 15.64
C GLY A 8 37.83 -7.33 14.62
N ALA A 9 36.60 -7.84 14.65
CA ALA A 9 36.13 -8.86 13.72
C ALA A 9 36.27 -8.40 12.25
N ILE A 10 35.82 -7.19 11.92
CA ILE A 10 35.96 -6.61 10.57
C ILE A 10 37.44 -6.55 10.15
N ARG A 11 38.34 -6.06 11.02
CA ARG A 11 39.78 -6.01 10.72
C ARG A 11 40.35 -7.39 10.44
N HIS A 12 40.03 -8.38 11.27
CA HIS A 12 40.54 -9.75 11.12
C HIS A 12 39.99 -10.45 9.87
N PHE A 13 38.68 -10.36 9.60
CA PHE A 13 38.11 -10.96 8.39
C PHE A 13 38.58 -10.26 7.11
N THR A 14 38.75 -8.94 7.13
CA THR A 14 39.31 -8.20 6.00
C THR A 14 40.77 -8.60 5.73
N ALA A 15 41.57 -8.79 6.78
CA ALA A 15 42.91 -9.33 6.64
C ALA A 15 42.89 -10.77 6.10
N ALA A 16 41.98 -11.63 6.58
CA ALA A 16 41.85 -13.00 6.12
C ALA A 16 41.48 -13.09 4.63
N LEU A 17 40.61 -12.21 4.12
CA LEU A 17 40.27 -12.15 2.68
C LEU A 17 41.51 -11.93 1.79
N LYS A 18 42.54 -11.23 2.28
CA LYS A 18 43.78 -11.00 1.51
C LYS A 18 44.57 -12.30 1.27
N TYR A 19 44.47 -13.26 2.19
CA TYR A 19 45.23 -14.52 2.13
C TYR A 19 44.38 -15.70 1.63
N ALA A 20 43.12 -15.79 2.06
CA ALA A 20 42.21 -16.87 1.70
C ALA A 20 41.52 -16.67 0.34
N GLY A 21 41.69 -15.49 -0.28
CA GLY A 21 41.00 -15.13 -1.51
C GLY A 21 39.49 -14.93 -1.29
N ASN A 22 38.71 -15.06 -2.37
CA ASN A 22 37.25 -14.92 -2.34
C ASN A 22 36.57 -16.15 -1.71
N ASP A 23 36.70 -16.29 -0.39
CA ASP A 23 36.02 -17.34 0.41
C ASP A 23 34.61 -16.87 0.82
N PRO A 24 33.54 -17.63 0.46
CA PRO A 24 32.18 -17.27 0.81
C PRO A 24 31.94 -17.11 2.32
N ARG A 25 32.58 -17.93 3.16
CA ARG A 25 32.35 -17.92 4.61
C ARG A 25 32.88 -16.65 5.26
N ILE A 26 33.99 -16.12 4.74
CA ILE A 26 34.55 -14.86 5.24
C ILE A 26 33.65 -13.69 4.83
N HIS A 27 33.13 -13.70 3.60
CA HIS A 27 32.12 -12.72 3.17
C HIS A 27 30.85 -12.80 4.01
N GLN A 28 30.33 -13.99 4.30
CA GLN A 28 29.18 -14.16 5.21
C GLN A 28 29.46 -13.57 6.59
N ASN A 29 30.63 -13.86 7.17
CA ASN A 29 30.99 -13.36 8.49
C ASN A 29 31.14 -11.82 8.51
N LEU A 30 31.74 -11.22 7.49
CA LEU A 30 31.79 -9.76 7.35
C LEU A 30 30.40 -9.17 7.24
N ALA A 31 29.54 -9.74 6.40
CA ALA A 31 28.18 -9.27 6.20
C ALA A 31 27.36 -9.32 7.51
N LEU A 32 27.42 -10.44 8.24
CA LEU A 32 26.79 -10.58 9.56
C LEU A 32 27.36 -9.60 10.59
N THR A 33 28.69 -9.37 10.58
CA THR A 33 29.31 -8.40 11.49
C THR A 33 28.78 -6.99 11.24
N TYR A 34 28.68 -6.57 9.97
CA TYR A 34 28.09 -5.29 9.61
C TYR A 34 26.58 -5.20 9.92
N GLU A 35 25.82 -6.28 9.73
CA GLU A 35 24.42 -6.35 10.14
C GLU A 35 24.23 -6.14 11.64
N LEU A 36 25.06 -6.79 12.47
CA LEU A 36 25.00 -6.63 13.93
C LEU A 36 25.36 -5.21 14.38
N LYS A 37 26.17 -4.49 13.59
CA LYS A 37 26.43 -3.05 13.76
C LYS A 37 25.32 -2.15 13.20
N SER A 38 24.27 -2.72 12.60
CA SER A 38 23.23 -2.00 11.84
C SER A 38 23.74 -1.26 10.59
N GLU A 39 24.93 -1.60 10.09
CA GLU A 39 25.58 -1.01 8.91
C GLU A 39 25.21 -1.79 7.63
N LEU A 40 23.92 -1.86 7.31
CA LEU A 40 23.40 -2.68 6.20
C LEU A 40 24.06 -2.37 4.85
N SER A 41 24.38 -1.11 4.56
CA SER A 41 25.05 -0.73 3.30
C SER A 41 26.45 -1.33 3.15
N GLN A 42 27.16 -1.55 4.25
CA GLN A 42 28.46 -2.22 4.26
C GLN A 42 28.31 -3.75 4.21
N ALA A 43 27.20 -4.28 4.74
CA ALA A 43 26.88 -5.70 4.65
C ALA A 43 26.56 -6.15 3.21
N ASP A 44 25.85 -5.31 2.45
CA ASP A 44 25.39 -5.61 1.08
C ASP A 44 26.43 -6.19 0.12
N PRO A 45 27.60 -5.56 -0.11
CA PRO A 45 28.60 -6.10 -1.02
C PRO A 45 29.10 -7.49 -0.57
N HIS A 46 29.19 -7.72 0.73
CA HIS A 46 29.60 -9.00 1.28
C HIS A 46 28.50 -10.06 1.16
N TRP A 47 27.23 -9.71 1.34
CA TRP A 47 26.12 -10.62 1.07
C TRP A 47 26.03 -11.02 -0.40
N ASN A 48 26.14 -10.04 -1.30
CA ASN A 48 26.16 -10.30 -2.74
C ASN A 48 27.30 -11.25 -3.10
N ARG A 49 28.51 -10.96 -2.59
CA ARG A 49 29.68 -11.80 -2.85
C ARG A 49 29.53 -13.20 -2.25
N TYR A 50 28.95 -13.33 -1.05
CA TYR A 50 28.61 -14.63 -0.47
C TYR A 50 27.71 -15.44 -1.39
N PHE A 51 26.60 -14.85 -1.85
CA PHE A 51 25.66 -15.54 -2.75
C PHE A 51 26.26 -15.91 -4.11
N ASP A 52 27.12 -15.06 -4.67
CA ASP A 52 27.83 -15.34 -5.94
C ASP A 52 28.85 -16.48 -5.82
N LEU A 53 29.32 -16.76 -4.60
CA LEU A 53 30.33 -17.77 -4.29
C LEU A 53 29.73 -19.03 -3.64
N LEU A 54 28.40 -19.16 -3.60
CA LEU A 54 27.71 -20.38 -3.16
C LEU A 54 27.92 -21.49 -4.20
N ASP A 55 29.01 -22.22 -4.06
CA ASP A 55 29.37 -23.36 -4.91
C ASP A 55 29.81 -24.57 -4.07
N LYS A 56 30.34 -25.60 -4.75
CA LYS A 56 30.83 -26.85 -4.16
C LYS A 56 31.91 -26.69 -3.09
N ARG A 57 32.52 -25.50 -2.91
CA ARG A 57 33.47 -25.20 -1.83
C ARG A 57 32.81 -25.13 -0.46
N ILE A 58 31.49 -24.96 -0.42
CA ILE A 58 30.72 -24.91 0.82
C ILE A 58 30.20 -26.32 1.12
N PRO A 59 30.51 -26.88 2.30
CA PRO A 59 29.95 -28.16 2.72
C PRO A 59 28.42 -28.11 2.69
N ALA A 60 27.81 -29.04 1.96
CA ALA A 60 26.37 -29.19 1.85
C ALA A 60 26.01 -30.66 2.11
N PRO A 61 24.92 -30.94 2.84
CA PRO A 61 24.38 -32.30 2.97
C PRO A 61 24.07 -32.88 1.60
N SER A 62 24.60 -34.07 1.29
CA SER A 62 24.43 -34.72 -0.01
C SER A 62 23.04 -35.33 -0.20
N ASP A 63 22.32 -35.55 0.89
CA ASP A 63 20.96 -36.08 0.96
C ASP A 63 19.88 -35.03 0.68
N ILE A 64 20.25 -33.73 0.67
CA ILE A 64 19.31 -32.63 0.43
C ILE A 64 19.56 -32.02 -0.96
N PRO A 65 18.68 -32.26 -1.94
CA PRO A 65 18.79 -31.65 -3.26
C PRO A 65 18.75 -30.12 -3.17
N ASN A 66 19.57 -29.45 -3.98
CA ASN A 66 19.61 -27.99 -4.08
C ASN A 66 19.78 -27.26 -2.74
N TYR A 67 20.44 -27.89 -1.76
CA TYR A 67 20.63 -27.34 -0.41
C TYR A 67 21.15 -25.89 -0.42
N LEU A 68 22.19 -25.61 -1.22
CA LEU A 68 22.77 -24.27 -1.29
C LEU A 68 21.79 -23.24 -1.90
N GLU A 69 20.97 -23.63 -2.88
CA GLU A 69 19.94 -22.75 -3.45
C GLU A 69 18.82 -22.48 -2.44
N ALA A 70 18.41 -23.51 -1.68
CA ALA A 70 17.42 -23.37 -0.61
C ALA A 70 17.92 -22.42 0.48
N VAL A 71 19.17 -22.58 0.93
CA VAL A 71 19.83 -21.70 1.90
C VAL A 71 19.97 -20.28 1.34
N ALA A 72 20.34 -20.13 0.07
CA ALA A 72 20.39 -18.82 -0.59
C ALA A 72 19.03 -18.14 -0.59
N GLY A 73 17.97 -18.86 -0.98
CA GLY A 73 16.60 -18.38 -0.99
C GLY A 73 16.14 -17.89 0.37
N GLU A 74 16.28 -18.73 1.41
CA GLU A 74 15.94 -18.35 2.80
C GLU A 74 16.73 -17.13 3.28
N SER A 75 18.03 -17.11 3.00
CA SER A 75 18.91 -16.01 3.40
C SER A 75 18.51 -14.70 2.72
N MET A 76 18.17 -14.74 1.43
CA MET A 76 17.68 -13.59 0.68
C MET A 76 16.32 -13.13 1.19
N MET A 77 15.41 -14.03 1.57
CA MET A 77 14.14 -13.67 2.20
C MET A 77 14.35 -12.98 3.55
N ARG A 78 15.25 -13.50 4.39
CA ARG A 78 15.62 -12.88 5.67
C ARG A 78 16.15 -11.47 5.46
N LEU A 79 17.07 -11.29 4.51
CA LEU A 79 17.62 -9.98 4.17
C LEU A 79 16.52 -9.05 3.65
N ALA A 80 15.68 -9.51 2.74
CA ALA A 80 14.57 -8.72 2.23
C ALA A 80 13.66 -8.20 3.36
N ASN A 81 13.33 -9.04 4.34
CA ASN A 81 12.57 -8.64 5.52
C ASN A 81 13.33 -7.62 6.39
N ALA A 82 14.63 -7.84 6.65
CA ALA A 82 15.45 -6.89 7.42
C ALA A 82 15.55 -5.51 6.74
N TYR A 83 15.68 -5.47 5.40
CA TYR A 83 15.63 -4.21 4.65
C TYR A 83 14.24 -3.57 4.69
N ALA A 84 13.17 -4.38 4.64
CA ALA A 84 11.80 -3.88 4.73
C ALA A 84 11.48 -3.28 6.10
N GLU A 85 11.96 -3.88 7.20
CA GLU A 85 11.84 -3.33 8.56
C GLU A 85 12.54 -1.97 8.72
N LYS A 86 13.57 -1.71 7.91
CA LYS A 86 14.28 -0.42 7.85
C LYS A 86 13.73 0.51 6.75
N GLU A 87 12.59 0.17 6.17
CA GLU A 87 11.92 0.90 5.08
C GLU A 87 12.81 1.11 3.83
N LYS A 88 13.84 0.29 3.66
CA LYS A 88 14.73 0.30 2.50
C LYS A 88 14.13 -0.56 1.38
N TRP A 89 13.02 -0.08 0.83
CA TRP A 89 12.15 -0.84 -0.07
C TRP A 89 12.84 -1.35 -1.34
N SER A 90 13.76 -0.57 -1.92
CA SER A 90 14.48 -0.96 -3.15
C SER A 90 15.37 -2.20 -2.95
N SER A 91 16.15 -2.23 -1.87
CA SER A 91 16.97 -3.38 -1.50
C SER A 91 16.11 -4.57 -1.11
N ALA A 92 15.03 -4.35 -0.34
CA ALA A 92 14.09 -5.40 0.05
C ALA A 92 13.49 -6.10 -1.16
N VAL A 93 13.00 -5.34 -2.14
CA VAL A 93 12.49 -5.86 -3.41
C VAL A 93 13.56 -6.65 -4.17
N THR A 94 14.80 -6.16 -4.22
CA THR A 94 15.90 -6.80 -4.96
C THR A 94 16.22 -8.18 -4.39
N TYR A 95 16.36 -8.31 -3.06
CA TYR A 95 16.58 -9.60 -2.42
C TYR A 95 15.37 -10.53 -2.57
N MET A 96 14.15 -10.02 -2.41
CA MET A 96 12.93 -10.82 -2.57
C MET A 96 12.76 -11.35 -3.99
N GLN A 97 13.08 -10.55 -5.01
CA GLN A 97 13.08 -10.99 -6.41
C GLN A 97 14.10 -12.12 -6.67
N ARG A 98 15.28 -12.04 -6.06
CA ARG A 98 16.28 -13.11 -6.19
C ARG A 98 15.82 -14.39 -5.50
N ALA A 99 15.20 -14.29 -4.32
CA ALA A 99 14.57 -15.42 -3.66
C ALA A 99 13.46 -16.04 -4.52
N GLN A 100 12.65 -15.21 -5.18
CA GLN A 100 11.56 -15.66 -6.06
C GLN A 100 12.05 -16.47 -7.26
N ARG A 101 13.24 -16.18 -7.79
CA ARG A 101 13.84 -16.99 -8.86
C ARG A 101 14.18 -18.42 -8.39
N MET A 102 14.52 -18.59 -7.12
CA MET A 102 14.80 -19.91 -6.54
C MET A 102 13.51 -20.70 -6.28
N ARG A 103 12.40 -20.01 -6.02
CA ARG A 103 11.08 -20.61 -5.73
C ARG A 103 9.97 -19.96 -6.55
N PRO A 104 9.96 -20.15 -7.89
CA PRO A 104 9.06 -19.42 -8.78
C PRO A 104 7.58 -19.78 -8.62
N LYS A 105 7.27 -20.89 -7.96
CA LYS A 105 5.90 -21.37 -7.71
C LYS A 105 5.41 -21.11 -6.28
N ASP A 106 6.22 -20.43 -5.47
CA ASP A 106 5.87 -20.11 -4.09
C ASP A 106 4.95 -18.87 -4.05
N ALA A 107 3.67 -19.12 -3.76
CA ALA A 107 2.66 -18.07 -3.72
C ALA A 107 2.83 -17.14 -2.50
N ASP A 108 3.33 -17.63 -1.37
CA ASP A 108 3.57 -16.79 -0.18
C ASP A 108 4.71 -15.80 -0.44
N LEU A 109 5.75 -16.27 -1.13
CA LEU A 109 6.85 -15.42 -1.57
C LEU A 109 6.38 -14.36 -2.57
N MET A 110 5.49 -14.73 -3.49
CA MET A 110 4.92 -13.82 -4.46
C MET A 110 4.02 -12.75 -3.80
N GLU A 111 3.28 -13.13 -2.76
CA GLU A 111 2.47 -12.22 -1.94
C GLU A 111 3.34 -11.22 -1.19
N ARG A 112 4.44 -11.68 -0.57
CA ARG A 112 5.41 -10.78 0.07
C ARG A 112 6.02 -9.80 -0.93
N LEU A 113 6.33 -10.27 -2.14
CA LEU A 113 6.86 -9.41 -3.20
C LEU A 113 5.84 -8.35 -3.64
N PHE A 114 4.55 -8.71 -3.75
CA PHE A 114 3.45 -7.76 -3.96
C PHE A 114 3.43 -6.66 -2.88
N GLN A 115 3.47 -7.06 -1.59
CA GLN A 115 3.46 -6.13 -0.46
C GLN A 115 4.67 -5.18 -0.51
N LEU A 116 5.86 -5.70 -0.82
CA LEU A 116 7.07 -4.89 -0.98
C LEU A 116 6.97 -3.91 -2.16
N TYR A 117 6.40 -4.31 -3.30
CA TYR A 117 6.16 -3.38 -4.41
C TYR A 117 5.18 -2.27 -4.03
N ASN A 118 4.14 -2.58 -3.27
CA ASN A 118 3.19 -1.58 -2.80
C ASN A 118 3.86 -0.55 -1.87
N ASN A 119 4.66 -1.02 -0.91
CA ASN A 119 5.43 -0.16 0.00
C ASN A 119 6.50 0.67 -0.75
N ALA A 120 7.13 0.08 -1.76
CA ALA A 120 8.07 0.77 -2.65
C ALA A 120 7.41 1.79 -3.61
N LYS A 121 6.07 1.95 -3.57
CA LYS A 121 5.30 2.80 -4.50
C LYS A 121 5.54 2.44 -5.98
N ARG A 122 5.63 1.13 -6.27
CA ARG A 122 5.80 0.55 -7.61
C ARG A 122 4.50 -0.15 -8.08
N PRO A 123 3.43 0.59 -8.40
CA PRO A 123 2.11 0.01 -8.64
C PRO A 123 2.05 -0.90 -9.87
N GLN A 124 2.84 -0.63 -10.91
CA GLN A 124 2.89 -1.50 -12.10
C GLN A 124 3.49 -2.88 -11.76
N ASP A 125 4.53 -2.92 -10.93
CA ASP A 125 5.13 -4.17 -10.49
C ASP A 125 4.21 -4.94 -9.54
N ALA A 126 3.53 -4.22 -8.64
CA ALA A 126 2.52 -4.82 -7.77
C ALA A 126 1.38 -5.46 -8.59
N ARG A 127 0.89 -4.82 -9.65
CA ARG A 127 -0.13 -5.42 -10.54
C ARG A 127 0.35 -6.68 -11.23
N ARG A 128 1.58 -6.67 -11.79
CA ARG A 128 2.17 -7.88 -12.38
C ARG A 128 2.33 -9.01 -11.37
N ALA A 129 2.69 -8.66 -10.12
CA ALA A 129 2.78 -9.64 -9.05
C ALA A 129 1.42 -10.26 -8.73
N LEU A 130 0.36 -9.44 -8.70
CA LEU A 130 -1.01 -9.89 -8.46
C LEU A 130 -1.54 -10.79 -9.57
N GLU A 131 -1.22 -10.50 -10.83
CA GLU A 131 -1.55 -11.36 -11.98
C GLU A 131 -0.90 -12.74 -11.86
N GLN A 132 0.37 -12.81 -11.44
CA GLN A 132 1.04 -14.09 -11.21
C GLN A 132 0.44 -14.83 -10.00
N LEU A 133 0.10 -14.12 -8.92
CA LEU A 133 -0.60 -14.69 -7.77
C LEU A 133 -1.94 -15.32 -8.15
N ARG A 134 -2.71 -14.68 -9.06
CA ARG A 134 -3.97 -15.23 -9.55
C ARG A 134 -3.80 -16.57 -10.28
N ASN A 135 -2.67 -16.78 -10.95
CA ASN A 135 -2.33 -18.06 -11.56
C ASN A 135 -1.96 -19.13 -10.53
N LEU A 136 -1.32 -18.74 -9.42
CA LEU A 136 -0.91 -19.66 -8.35
C LEU A 136 -2.06 -19.99 -7.38
N ARG A 137 -2.93 -19.01 -7.09
CA ARG A 137 -4.06 -19.09 -6.16
C ARG A 137 -5.34 -18.59 -6.86
N PRO A 138 -5.93 -19.38 -7.76
CA PRO A 138 -7.16 -18.98 -8.43
C PRO A 138 -8.31 -18.88 -7.41
N LYS A 139 -9.17 -17.87 -7.59
CA LYS A 139 -10.38 -17.63 -6.78
C LYS A 139 -10.14 -17.30 -5.30
N ASP A 140 -8.95 -16.84 -4.91
CA ASP A 140 -8.73 -16.31 -3.56
C ASP A 140 -9.24 -14.86 -3.47
N PRO A 141 -10.27 -14.57 -2.64
CA PRO A 141 -10.78 -13.22 -2.42
C PRO A 141 -9.71 -12.22 -2.01
N GLN A 142 -8.67 -12.68 -1.30
CA GLN A 142 -7.58 -11.82 -0.84
C GLN A 142 -6.89 -11.08 -1.99
N LEU A 143 -6.82 -11.70 -3.17
CA LEU A 143 -6.20 -11.09 -4.35
C LEU A 143 -7.04 -9.94 -4.90
N ASP A 144 -8.36 -10.05 -4.87
CA ASP A 144 -9.25 -8.97 -5.27
C ASP A 144 -9.21 -7.82 -4.24
N LEU A 145 -9.04 -8.14 -2.95
CA LEU A 145 -8.85 -7.12 -1.91
C LEU A 145 -7.52 -6.37 -2.04
N TYR A 146 -6.45 -7.03 -2.46
CA TYR A 146 -5.16 -6.40 -2.75
C TYR A 146 -5.21 -5.41 -3.91
N GLU A 147 -6.07 -5.65 -4.90
CA GLU A 147 -6.26 -4.69 -5.99
C GLU A 147 -6.79 -3.34 -5.48
N LEU A 148 -7.63 -3.37 -4.44
CA LEU A 148 -8.15 -2.16 -3.78
C LEU A 148 -7.05 -1.35 -3.08
N ASP A 149 -6.00 -2.01 -2.57
CA ASP A 149 -4.85 -1.33 -1.94
C ASP A 149 -4.02 -0.52 -2.94
N LEU A 150 -4.14 -0.81 -4.24
CA LEU A 150 -3.44 -0.09 -5.30
C LEU A 150 -4.20 1.14 -5.82
N ILE A 151 -5.43 1.38 -5.33
CA ILE A 151 -6.24 2.53 -5.69
C ILE A 151 -5.83 3.72 -4.81
N GLU A 152 -5.25 4.73 -5.44
CA GLU A 152 -4.95 5.99 -4.78
C GLU A 152 -6.20 6.86 -4.71
N VAL A 153 -6.63 7.22 -3.51
CA VAL A 153 -7.85 8.03 -3.31
C VAL A 153 -7.48 9.51 -3.25
N LYS A 154 -7.80 10.27 -4.31
CA LYS A 154 -7.55 11.72 -4.40
C LYS A 154 -8.81 12.58 -4.37
N GLY A 155 -9.96 12.01 -4.74
CA GLY A 155 -11.22 12.73 -4.70
C GLY A 155 -12.45 11.83 -4.82
N LEU A 156 -13.62 12.44 -5.06
CA LEU A 156 -14.91 11.76 -5.09
C LEU A 156 -14.96 10.61 -6.12
N ASN A 157 -14.32 10.76 -7.28
CA ASN A 157 -14.26 9.69 -8.30
C ASN A 157 -13.58 8.43 -7.77
N ASP A 158 -12.48 8.59 -7.04
CA ASP A 158 -11.70 7.46 -6.54
C ASP A 158 -12.42 6.77 -5.38
N ILE A 159 -13.07 7.55 -4.50
CA ILE A 159 -13.94 7.00 -3.46
C ILE A 159 -15.10 6.22 -4.09
N GLU A 160 -15.76 6.79 -5.10
CA GLU A 160 -16.88 6.11 -5.78
C GLU A 160 -16.43 4.80 -6.43
N ARG A 161 -15.28 4.81 -7.12
CA ARG A 161 -14.68 3.60 -7.69
C ARG A 161 -14.38 2.57 -6.60
N LEU A 162 -13.70 2.98 -5.53
CA LEU A 162 -13.32 2.13 -4.42
C LEU A 162 -14.54 1.43 -3.78
N LEU A 163 -15.62 2.19 -3.54
CA LEU A 163 -16.88 1.65 -3.00
C LEU A 163 -17.60 0.71 -3.97
N THR A 164 -17.52 0.99 -5.27
CA THR A 164 -18.11 0.13 -6.31
C THR A 164 -17.33 -1.18 -6.42
N ASP A 165 -16.01 -1.13 -6.38
CA ASP A 165 -15.15 -2.31 -6.49
C ASP A 165 -15.35 -3.23 -5.26
N ILE A 166 -15.43 -2.69 -4.03
CA ILE A 166 -15.71 -3.52 -2.84
C ILE A 166 -17.13 -4.11 -2.85
N GLU A 167 -18.13 -3.40 -3.36
CA GLU A 167 -19.49 -3.92 -3.54
C GLU A 167 -19.50 -5.12 -4.51
N GLN A 168 -18.78 -5.02 -5.63
CA GLN A 168 -18.64 -6.12 -6.59
C GLN A 168 -17.92 -7.33 -5.97
N ILE A 169 -16.86 -7.11 -5.20
CA ILE A 169 -16.12 -8.19 -4.52
C ILE A 169 -17.03 -8.88 -3.50
N ARG A 170 -17.81 -8.12 -2.73
CA ARG A 170 -18.79 -8.67 -1.78
C ARG A 170 -19.88 -9.49 -2.47
N HIS A 171 -20.35 -9.06 -3.64
CA HIS A 171 -21.27 -9.86 -4.44
C HIS A 171 -20.64 -11.15 -4.97
N ARG A 172 -19.35 -11.13 -5.31
CA ARG A 172 -18.61 -12.32 -5.78
C ARG A 172 -18.33 -13.32 -4.66
N TYR A 173 -18.10 -12.83 -3.44
CA TYR A 173 -17.76 -13.63 -2.26
C TYR A 173 -18.70 -13.32 -1.09
N PRO A 174 -20.00 -13.65 -1.20
CA PRO A 174 -20.97 -13.33 -0.16
C PRO A 174 -20.64 -14.09 1.13
N GLY A 175 -20.54 -13.36 2.24
CA GLY A 175 -20.26 -13.95 3.57
C GLY A 175 -18.79 -14.28 3.85
N ASP A 176 -17.85 -13.96 2.96
CA ASP A 176 -16.42 -14.05 3.28
C ASP A 176 -16.06 -12.98 4.32
N LEU A 177 -15.63 -13.41 5.50
CA LEU A 177 -15.32 -12.53 6.62
C LEU A 177 -14.28 -11.46 6.26
N ARG A 178 -13.26 -11.81 5.47
CA ARG A 178 -12.19 -10.86 5.08
C ARG A 178 -12.76 -9.73 4.23
N VAL A 179 -13.70 -10.06 3.34
CA VAL A 179 -14.35 -9.09 2.47
C VAL A 179 -15.27 -8.16 3.27
N GLU A 180 -16.06 -8.70 4.19
CA GLU A 180 -16.94 -7.91 5.06
C GLU A 180 -16.14 -6.98 5.99
N GLU A 181 -15.10 -7.49 6.65
CA GLU A 181 -14.19 -6.69 7.48
C GLU A 181 -13.51 -5.59 6.67
N ARG A 182 -13.05 -5.93 5.46
CA ARG A 182 -12.40 -4.98 4.57
C ARG A 182 -13.36 -3.88 4.13
N ALA A 183 -14.61 -4.22 3.81
CA ALA A 183 -15.64 -3.24 3.46
C ALA A 183 -15.89 -2.23 4.59
N VAL A 184 -16.08 -2.73 5.82
CA VAL A 184 -16.29 -1.87 6.99
C VAL A 184 -15.11 -0.94 7.22
N ARG A 185 -13.87 -1.47 7.16
CA ARG A 185 -12.64 -0.67 7.32
C ARG A 185 -12.50 0.39 6.23
N MET A 186 -12.79 0.02 4.98
CA MET A 186 -12.71 0.95 3.86
C MET A 186 -13.71 2.10 3.99
N VAL A 187 -14.95 1.82 4.39
CA VAL A 187 -15.93 2.88 4.68
C VAL A 187 -15.44 3.79 5.80
N GLY A 188 -14.92 3.22 6.90
CA GLY A 188 -14.33 3.99 7.99
C GLY A 188 -13.22 4.93 7.53
N ASN A 189 -12.36 4.49 6.60
CA ASN A 189 -11.27 5.31 6.06
C ASN A 189 -11.75 6.44 5.13
N VAL A 190 -12.84 6.25 4.38
CA VAL A 190 -13.34 7.28 3.45
C VAL A 190 -14.30 8.27 4.10
N ILE A 191 -14.94 7.94 5.22
CA ILE A 191 -15.83 8.86 5.96
C ILE A 191 -15.14 10.22 6.26
N PRO A 192 -13.93 10.27 6.84
CA PRO A 192 -13.23 11.54 7.07
C PRO A 192 -12.95 12.32 5.78
N LEU A 193 -12.60 11.63 4.69
CA LEU A 193 -12.36 12.26 3.40
C LEU A 193 -13.64 12.88 2.84
N MET A 194 -14.76 12.18 2.99
CA MET A 194 -16.07 12.66 2.57
C MET A 194 -16.54 13.87 3.37
N HIS A 195 -16.29 13.90 4.69
CA HIS A 195 -16.53 15.07 5.53
C HIS A 195 -15.70 16.27 5.06
N ASN A 196 -14.39 16.09 4.86
CA ASN A 196 -13.51 17.15 4.39
C ASN A 196 -13.97 17.72 3.04
N LEU A 197 -14.40 16.85 2.10
CA LEU A 197 -14.95 17.27 0.82
C LEU A 197 -16.26 18.03 0.97
N CYS A 198 -17.15 17.57 1.86
CA CYS A 198 -18.40 18.27 2.18
C CYS A 198 -18.15 19.68 2.74
N ASP A 199 -17.18 19.81 3.64
CA ASP A 199 -16.79 21.08 4.24
C ASP A 199 -16.18 22.03 3.20
N GLN A 200 -15.32 21.52 2.32
CA GLN A 200 -14.74 22.30 1.23
C GLN A 200 -15.83 22.84 0.27
N LEU A 201 -16.76 21.99 -0.16
CA LEU A 201 -17.88 22.40 -1.00
C LEU A 201 -18.78 23.41 -0.28
N THR A 202 -19.03 23.21 1.01
CA THR A 202 -19.80 24.13 1.84
C THR A 202 -19.12 25.50 1.95
N GLN A 203 -17.81 25.53 2.18
CA GLN A 203 -17.04 26.77 2.24
C GLN A 203 -17.04 27.51 0.89
N GLN A 204 -16.91 26.79 -0.23
CA GLN A 204 -17.03 27.39 -1.57
C GLN A 204 -18.40 28.02 -1.77
N MET A 205 -19.47 27.31 -1.41
CA MET A 205 -20.83 27.82 -1.49
C MET A 205 -21.03 29.07 -0.63
N THR A 206 -20.58 29.05 0.64
CA THR A 206 -20.69 30.19 1.56
C THR A 206 -19.94 31.41 1.04
N LYS A 207 -18.73 31.24 0.49
CA LYS A 207 -17.97 32.34 -0.12
C LYS A 207 -18.75 33.02 -1.25
N VAL A 208 -19.39 32.24 -2.12
CA VAL A 208 -20.21 32.79 -3.21
C VAL A 208 -21.43 33.52 -2.65
N ILE A 209 -22.12 32.94 -1.67
CA ILE A 209 -23.26 33.58 -0.98
C ILE A 209 -22.84 34.93 -0.39
N ASP A 210 -21.73 34.97 0.33
CA ASP A 210 -21.26 36.18 1.00
C ASP A 210 -20.84 37.24 -0.04
N GLN A 211 -20.15 36.87 -1.11
CA GLN A 211 -19.81 37.80 -2.19
C GLN A 211 -21.07 38.43 -2.82
N VAL A 212 -22.10 37.64 -3.08
CA VAL A 212 -23.37 38.12 -3.62
C VAL A 212 -24.07 39.06 -2.64
N ARG A 213 -24.04 38.77 -1.33
CA ARG A 213 -24.67 39.62 -0.29
C ARG A 213 -24.02 41.00 -0.14
N HIS A 214 -22.72 41.11 -0.38
CA HIS A 214 -21.98 42.36 -0.18
C HIS A 214 -21.94 43.25 -1.43
N LEU A 215 -22.43 42.78 -2.58
CA LEU A 215 -22.43 43.52 -3.84
C LEU A 215 -23.82 44.12 -4.14
N PRO A 216 -23.89 45.35 -4.69
CA PRO A 216 -25.14 45.88 -5.24
C PRO A 216 -25.66 45.03 -6.41
N ASN A 217 -26.99 44.88 -6.52
CA ASN A 217 -27.65 44.02 -7.53
C ASN A 217 -27.18 44.21 -8.98
N HIS A 218 -26.78 45.42 -9.37
CA HIS A 218 -26.32 45.74 -10.73
C HIS A 218 -24.88 45.31 -11.03
N GLN A 219 -24.09 44.99 -10.00
CA GLN A 219 -22.70 44.53 -10.13
C GLN A 219 -22.59 43.00 -10.11
N ILE A 220 -23.69 42.30 -9.79
CA ILE A 220 -23.72 40.84 -9.66
C ILE A 220 -23.96 40.23 -11.04
N ASN A 221 -23.00 39.41 -11.48
CA ASN A 221 -23.18 38.57 -12.65
C ASN A 221 -23.99 37.31 -12.27
N TRP A 222 -25.32 37.39 -12.32
CA TRP A 222 -26.22 36.30 -11.95
C TRP A 222 -26.06 35.04 -12.81
N SER A 223 -25.62 35.15 -14.07
CA SER A 223 -25.38 33.96 -14.90
C SER A 223 -24.19 33.17 -14.37
N ALA A 224 -23.10 33.84 -14.00
CA ALA A 224 -21.93 33.21 -13.39
C ALA A 224 -22.25 32.60 -12.02
N VAL A 225 -23.04 33.30 -11.19
CA VAL A 225 -23.49 32.76 -9.89
C VAL A 225 -24.30 31.47 -10.08
N ARG A 226 -25.24 31.46 -11.03
CA ARG A 226 -26.06 30.28 -11.32
C ARG A 226 -25.23 29.11 -11.87
N GLU A 227 -24.21 29.40 -12.68
CA GLU A 227 -23.28 28.38 -13.17
C GLU A 227 -22.51 27.72 -12.03
N VAL A 228 -21.88 28.53 -11.16
CA VAL A 228 -21.15 28.03 -9.98
C VAL A 228 -22.05 27.25 -9.04
N MET A 229 -23.27 27.73 -8.77
CA MET A 229 -24.24 27.01 -7.93
C MET A 229 -24.68 25.68 -8.55
N ARG A 230 -24.80 25.60 -9.88
CA ARG A 230 -25.11 24.36 -10.59
C ARG A 230 -23.96 23.36 -10.50
N ASP A 231 -22.72 23.80 -10.59
CA ASP A 231 -21.57 22.92 -10.47
C ASP A 231 -21.38 22.42 -9.03
N LEU A 232 -21.53 23.29 -8.03
CA LEU A 232 -21.58 22.88 -6.62
C LEU A 232 -22.71 21.88 -6.36
N MET A 233 -23.89 22.09 -6.95
CA MET A 233 -25.01 21.15 -6.86
C MET A 233 -24.65 19.77 -7.42
N ARG A 234 -23.94 19.70 -8.55
CA ARG A 234 -23.48 18.42 -9.13
C ARG A 234 -22.49 17.70 -8.21
N GLU A 235 -21.56 18.42 -7.61
CA GLU A 235 -20.59 17.84 -6.67
C GLU A 235 -21.28 17.35 -5.38
N PHE A 236 -22.23 18.11 -4.82
CA PHE A 236 -23.03 17.63 -3.69
C PHE A 236 -23.89 16.41 -4.04
N GLN A 237 -24.53 16.38 -5.22
CA GLN A 237 -25.28 15.20 -5.68
C GLN A 237 -24.40 13.96 -5.79
N LYS A 238 -23.16 14.13 -6.26
CA LYS A 238 -22.19 13.05 -6.37
C LYS A 238 -21.74 12.57 -4.99
N LEU A 239 -21.37 13.49 -4.10
CA LEU A 239 -21.04 13.16 -2.72
C LEU A 239 -22.21 12.43 -2.03
N GLN A 240 -23.45 12.88 -2.25
CA GLN A 240 -24.65 12.23 -1.71
C GLN A 240 -24.84 10.82 -2.23
N ARG A 241 -24.58 10.57 -3.52
CA ARG A 241 -24.60 9.21 -4.10
C ARG A 241 -23.55 8.32 -3.44
N ILE A 242 -22.34 8.83 -3.22
CA ILE A 242 -21.24 8.12 -2.55
C ILE A 242 -21.64 7.80 -1.09
N THR A 243 -22.19 8.77 -0.35
CA THR A 243 -22.70 8.58 1.03
C THR A 243 -23.74 7.46 1.10
N ARG A 244 -24.64 7.37 0.11
CA ARG A 244 -25.62 6.28 0.04
C ARG A 244 -24.99 4.91 -0.22
N LYS A 245 -23.92 4.82 -1.02
CA LYS A 245 -23.18 3.57 -1.25
C LYS A 245 -22.50 3.04 0.01
N CYS A 246 -22.13 3.91 0.95
CA CYS A 246 -21.53 3.48 2.22
C CYS A 246 -22.52 2.71 3.11
N GLY A 247 -23.82 3.03 3.07
CA GLY A 247 -24.83 2.51 3.98
C GLY A 247 -24.90 0.97 4.04
N PRO A 248 -25.04 0.26 2.90
CA PRO A 248 -25.09 -1.21 2.88
C PRO A 248 -23.78 -1.88 3.31
N LEU A 249 -22.65 -1.17 3.27
CA LEU A 249 -21.31 -1.68 3.53
C LEU A 249 -20.91 -1.60 5.01
N VAL A 250 -21.71 -0.96 5.86
CA VAL A 250 -21.42 -0.84 7.30
C VAL A 250 -22.46 -1.54 8.17
N THR A 251 -21.95 -2.23 9.18
CA THR A 251 -22.76 -2.89 10.21
C THR A 251 -22.79 -2.10 11.52
N SER A 252 -21.72 -1.34 11.82
CA SER A 252 -21.60 -0.50 13.03
C SER A 252 -22.66 0.61 13.09
N ASP A 253 -23.32 0.72 14.24
CA ASP A 253 -24.32 1.78 14.50
C ASP A 253 -23.71 3.18 14.51
N GLU A 254 -22.45 3.30 14.92
CA GLU A 254 -21.71 4.55 14.87
C GLU A 254 -21.52 5.02 13.42
N HIS A 255 -21.00 4.14 12.54
CA HIS A 255 -20.83 4.48 11.14
C HIS A 255 -22.18 4.80 10.46
N LYS A 256 -23.24 4.04 10.76
CA LYS A 256 -24.59 4.33 10.24
C LYS A 256 -25.10 5.70 10.68
N ARG A 257 -24.83 6.09 11.93
CA ARG A 257 -25.17 7.42 12.44
C ARG A 257 -24.41 8.51 11.70
N VAL A 258 -23.09 8.37 11.57
CA VAL A 258 -22.23 9.37 10.89
C VAL A 258 -22.64 9.54 9.42
N ILE A 259 -22.89 8.43 8.69
CA ILE A 259 -23.34 8.47 7.29
C ILE A 259 -24.68 9.19 7.17
N ARG A 260 -25.61 8.97 8.11
CA ARG A 260 -26.92 9.64 8.12
C ARG A 260 -26.78 11.14 8.36
N GLU A 261 -26.01 11.55 9.36
CA GLU A 261 -25.76 12.96 9.69
C GLU A 261 -25.11 13.68 8.49
N LEU A 262 -24.12 13.05 7.85
CA LEU A 262 -23.50 13.58 6.64
C LEU A 262 -24.51 13.69 5.47
N SER A 263 -25.35 12.67 5.27
CA SER A 263 -26.40 12.69 4.24
C SER A 263 -27.38 13.85 4.45
N GLU A 264 -27.89 14.03 5.67
CA GLU A 264 -28.81 15.13 6.01
C GLU A 264 -28.13 16.50 5.82
N HIS A 265 -26.84 16.61 6.14
CA HIS A 265 -26.09 17.83 5.91
C HIS A 265 -25.98 18.16 4.42
N ILE A 266 -25.62 17.17 3.58
CA ILE A 266 -25.52 17.35 2.13
C ILE A 266 -26.86 17.73 1.53
N ASP A 267 -27.96 17.10 1.94
CA ASP A 267 -29.30 17.41 1.44
C ASP A 267 -29.68 18.89 1.72
N LYS A 268 -29.36 19.41 2.92
CA LYS A 268 -29.54 20.85 3.24
C LYS A 268 -28.70 21.76 2.35
N LYS A 269 -27.46 21.37 2.01
CA LYS A 269 -26.61 22.17 1.09
C LYS A 269 -27.14 22.14 -0.34
N MET A 270 -27.63 20.99 -0.80
CA MET A 270 -28.29 20.87 -2.10
C MET A 270 -29.56 21.73 -2.22
N GLU A 271 -30.33 21.89 -1.15
CA GLU A 271 -31.47 22.82 -1.10
C GLU A 271 -31.01 24.28 -1.21
N ALA A 272 -29.94 24.66 -0.52
CA ALA A 272 -29.35 25.99 -0.61
C ALA A 272 -28.79 26.31 -2.02
N CYS A 273 -28.13 25.34 -2.68
CA CYS A 273 -27.71 25.53 -4.07
C CYS A 273 -28.91 25.72 -5.01
N ARG A 274 -30.01 24.98 -4.80
CA ARG A 274 -31.22 25.09 -5.62
C ARG A 274 -31.91 26.45 -5.47
N SER A 275 -32.01 26.98 -4.26
CA SER A 275 -32.67 28.26 -4.02
C SER A 275 -31.94 29.45 -4.68
N MET A 276 -30.62 29.39 -4.82
CA MET A 276 -29.83 30.44 -5.48
C MET A 276 -29.51 30.17 -6.96
N GLY A 277 -29.62 28.92 -7.40
CA GLY A 277 -29.41 28.54 -8.81
C GLY A 277 -30.63 28.73 -9.71
N ALA A 278 -31.82 28.96 -9.13
CA ALA A 278 -33.06 29.29 -9.83
C ALA A 278 -33.05 30.73 -10.39
#